data_AF-A0A498KSR8-F1
#
_entry.id   AF-A0A498KSR8-F1
#
_cell.length_a   1.000
_cell.length_b   1.000
_cell.length_c   1.000
_cell.angle_alpha   90.00
_cell.angle_beta   90.00
_cell.angle_gamma   90.00
#
_symmetry.space_group_name_H-M   'P 1'
#
loop_
_entity.id
_entity.type
_entity.pdbx_description
1 polymer ?
#
loop_
_entity_poly.entity_id
_entity_poly.type
_entity_poly.pdbx_seq_one_letter_code
_entity_poly.pdbx_strand_id
1 'polypeptide(L)'
;MAVSFCSSASSSAFGQTPLLCGTHQTQASSLPPSSSLVKTQIPNPKVKTQQRANARNSERLQCSDGSIISTPPSNPFDSRHDKLSLRLKPYLLSHFSATPSQNPKFAAVTQYSDSNSKPTLDSDCESVFQTERGLKFDVGGTFFRHESATGRDLGVLAAALYKKSKGKLRVLDALCGCGIRSVRYLVEAEADFVLANDANDENKKVITENLSQVESGSGGEARWEVSLTDANRIMTECNLKRDFFDLIDIDSFGSDSSFLRSAFNALRLNGLLYVTSTDGFSSGGRRPQQTLAAYGAYVRPMPYSNELGLGMLIGGAVREASVLGYRVTPLFSYYSYHGPIFRVMLRVNRGKLPDNK
;
A
#
# COMPACT_ATOMS: atom_id res chain seq x y z
N MET A 1 -5.82 -10.61 11.45
CA MET A 1 -5.80 -9.19 11.03
C MET A 1 -4.61 -8.56 11.73
N ALA A 2 -3.65 -7.99 11.01
CA ALA A 2 -2.46 -7.39 11.61
C ALA A 2 -2.36 -5.93 11.16
N VAL A 3 -2.54 -5.02 12.10
CA VAL A 3 -2.22 -3.60 11.96
C VAL A 3 -1.01 -3.37 12.85
N SER A 4 0.10 -2.94 12.27
CA SER A 4 1.29 -2.59 13.04
C SER A 4 1.45 -1.07 13.02
N PHE A 5 1.52 -0.47 14.20
CA PHE A 5 1.85 0.95 14.37
C PHE A 5 3.33 1.05 14.73
N CYS A 6 4.09 1.83 13.98
CA CYS A 6 5.46 2.17 14.36
C CYS A 6 5.43 3.29 15.40
N SER A 7 5.58 2.95 16.68
CA SER A 7 5.87 3.94 17.71
C SER A 7 7.31 4.41 17.56
N SER A 8 7.52 5.71 17.31
CA SER A 8 8.80 6.36 17.59
C SER A 8 8.70 6.96 18.99
N ALA A 9 9.28 6.29 19.97
CA ALA A 9 9.40 6.82 21.32
C ALA A 9 10.53 7.85 21.37
N SER A 10 10.18 9.14 21.24
CA SER A 10 11.08 10.22 21.64
C SER A 10 10.91 10.47 23.14
N SER A 11 11.90 10.06 23.92
CA SER A 11 11.97 10.32 25.35
C SER A 11 12.29 11.79 25.59
N SER A 12 11.38 12.54 26.20
CA SER A 12 11.66 13.85 26.80
C SER A 12 11.35 13.79 28.29
N ALA A 13 12.41 13.84 29.09
CA ALA A 13 12.38 13.96 30.54
C ALA A 13 11.77 15.29 30.96
N PHE A 14 10.86 15.29 31.93
CA PHE A 14 10.52 16.48 32.73
C PHE A 14 10.07 16.08 34.15
N GLY A 15 10.83 16.59 35.13
CA GLY A 15 10.36 17.33 36.31
C GLY A 15 9.40 16.67 37.29
N GLN A 16 9.91 16.36 38.49
CA GLN A 16 9.14 15.97 39.67
C GLN A 16 8.41 17.13 40.36
N THR A 17 7.39 16.75 41.16
CA THR A 17 6.75 17.39 42.35
C THR A 17 5.41 18.13 42.15
N PRO A 18 4.53 18.23 43.18
CA PRO A 18 3.86 17.11 43.86
C PRO A 18 2.34 17.29 44.05
N LEU A 19 1.72 16.21 44.57
CA LEU A 19 0.32 16.01 44.92
C LEU A 19 -0.29 17.02 45.91
N LEU A 20 -1.55 17.41 45.65
CA LEU A 20 -2.53 17.89 46.63
C LEU A 20 -3.94 17.54 46.11
N CYS A 21 -4.62 16.58 46.75
CA CYS A 21 -6.02 16.28 46.49
C CYS A 21 -6.78 16.32 47.82
N GLY A 22 -7.66 17.31 47.95
CA GLY A 22 -8.58 17.49 49.07
C GLY A 22 -9.89 16.75 48.86
N THR A 23 -10.37 16.18 49.95
CA THR A 23 -11.66 15.50 50.14
C THR A 23 -12.84 16.48 50.13
N HIS A 24 -13.98 16.11 49.55
CA HIS A 24 -15.30 16.51 50.07
C HIS A 24 -16.41 15.53 49.62
N GLN A 25 -17.09 14.94 50.61
CA GLN A 25 -18.46 14.38 50.61
C GLN A 25 -19.46 15.53 50.34
N THR A 26 -20.67 15.41 49.80
CA THR A 26 -21.92 14.64 50.10
C THR A 26 -22.95 15.19 49.05
N GLN A 27 -24.04 14.57 48.59
CA GLN A 27 -25.23 14.08 49.28
C GLN A 27 -26.23 13.56 48.22
N ALA A 28 -27.16 12.70 48.63
CA ALA A 28 -28.12 11.97 47.80
C ALA A 28 -29.57 12.49 47.94
N SER A 29 -30.40 12.27 46.91
CA SER A 29 -31.88 12.12 46.94
C SER A 29 -32.37 11.93 45.49
N SER A 30 -33.35 11.12 45.09
CA SER A 30 -34.24 10.12 45.67
C SER A 30 -35.06 9.53 44.49
N LEU A 31 -35.22 8.20 44.42
CA LEU A 31 -36.16 7.43 43.55
C LEU A 31 -37.64 7.59 44.05
N PRO A 32 -38.71 6.92 43.53
CA PRO A 32 -38.86 5.78 42.57
C PRO A 32 -40.14 5.91 41.65
N PRO A 33 -40.84 4.83 41.19
CA PRO A 33 -40.47 3.63 40.41
C PRO A 33 -41.36 3.40 39.15
N SER A 34 -40.95 2.50 38.24
CA SER A 34 -41.86 1.44 37.73
C SER A 34 -41.12 0.37 36.90
N SER A 35 -41.54 -0.87 37.14
CA SER A 35 -41.08 -2.18 36.66
C SER A 35 -41.34 -2.50 35.19
N SER A 36 -40.48 -3.32 34.57
CA SER A 36 -40.87 -4.64 34.03
C SER A 36 -39.66 -5.41 33.49
N LEU A 37 -39.51 -6.64 33.99
CA LEU A 37 -38.54 -7.65 33.56
C LEU A 37 -38.99 -8.29 32.25
N VAL A 38 -38.08 -8.41 31.28
CA VAL A 38 -38.14 -9.46 30.26
C VAL A 38 -36.78 -10.13 30.18
N LYS A 39 -36.74 -11.40 30.62
CA LYS A 39 -35.65 -12.34 30.39
C LYS A 39 -35.73 -12.82 28.94
N THR A 40 -34.67 -12.66 28.17
CA THR A 40 -34.50 -13.36 26.89
C THR A 40 -33.27 -14.28 26.98
N GLN A 41 -33.55 -15.57 26.77
CA GLN A 41 -32.61 -16.68 26.86
C GLN A 41 -31.60 -16.65 25.70
N ILE A 42 -30.35 -16.96 26.03
CA ILE A 42 -29.24 -17.19 25.11
C ILE A 42 -29.29 -18.66 24.66
N PRO A 43 -29.26 -18.97 23.35
CA PRO A 43 -29.01 -20.33 22.89
C PRO A 43 -27.51 -20.60 22.66
N ASN A 44 -27.03 -21.65 23.33
CA ASN A 44 -25.71 -22.28 23.12
C ASN A 44 -25.52 -22.77 21.67
N PRO A 45 -24.38 -22.50 21.01
CA PRO A 45 -24.01 -23.22 19.80
C PRO A 45 -23.38 -24.58 20.13
N LYS A 46 -23.97 -25.63 19.57
CA LYS A 46 -23.52 -27.03 19.61
C LYS A 46 -22.13 -27.17 18.99
N VAL A 47 -21.21 -27.73 19.77
CA VAL A 47 -19.92 -28.27 19.31
C VAL A 47 -20.19 -29.48 18.41
N LYS A 48 -19.79 -29.40 17.13
CA LYS A 48 -19.69 -30.57 16.25
C LYS A 48 -18.25 -31.06 16.25
N THR A 49 -18.03 -32.10 17.04
CA THR A 49 -16.88 -33.00 16.97
C THR A 49 -16.94 -33.77 15.65
N GLN A 50 -15.94 -33.61 14.77
CA GLN A 50 -15.68 -34.58 13.71
C GLN A 50 -14.40 -35.35 14.05
N GLN A 51 -14.60 -36.61 14.42
CA GLN A 51 -13.60 -37.66 14.42
C GLN A 51 -13.08 -37.87 12.99
N ARG A 52 -11.77 -37.91 12.81
CA ARG A 52 -11.15 -38.77 11.80
C ARG A 52 -10.09 -39.63 12.48
N ALA A 53 -10.29 -40.93 12.31
CA ALA A 53 -9.49 -41.99 12.87
C ALA A 53 -8.16 -42.17 12.11
N ASN A 54 -7.13 -42.46 12.91
CA ASN A 54 -5.98 -43.36 12.69
C ASN A 54 -5.53 -43.71 11.27
N ALA A 55 -4.25 -43.42 11.00
CA ALA A 55 -3.32 -44.43 10.52
C ALA A 55 -1.94 -44.19 11.16
N ARG A 56 -1.49 -45.17 11.93
CA ARG A 56 -0.14 -45.29 12.50
C ARG A 56 0.81 -45.67 11.36
N ASN A 57 2.02 -45.14 11.37
CA ASN A 57 3.20 -45.98 11.13
C ASN A 57 4.37 -45.46 11.95
N SER A 58 4.79 -46.32 12.87
CA SER A 58 5.95 -46.21 13.73
C SER A 58 7.11 -46.91 13.03
N GLU A 59 8.26 -46.24 12.91
CA GLU A 59 9.55 -46.94 12.92
C GLU A 59 10.45 -46.25 13.95
N ARG A 60 10.56 -46.91 15.10
CA ARG A 60 11.66 -46.78 16.05
C ARG A 60 12.86 -47.50 15.43
N LEU A 61 14.01 -46.84 15.41
CA LEU A 61 15.30 -47.52 15.43
C LEU A 61 16.11 -46.99 16.60
N GLN A 62 16.72 -47.95 17.28
CA GLN A 62 17.22 -47.93 18.64
C GLN A 62 18.50 -47.10 18.79
N CYS A 63 18.63 -46.40 19.92
CA CYS A 63 19.92 -46.06 20.50
C CYS A 63 20.49 -47.29 21.21
N SER A 64 21.79 -47.51 21.03
CA SER A 64 22.62 -48.33 21.91
C SER A 64 23.88 -47.54 22.26
N ASP A 65 24.21 -47.58 23.55
CA ASP A 65 25.24 -46.85 24.28
C ASP A 65 26.68 -47.06 23.79
N GLY A 66 27.57 -46.12 24.11
CA GLY A 66 29.02 -46.37 24.05
C GLY A 66 29.95 -45.15 24.03
N SER A 67 30.13 -44.50 25.19
CA SER A 67 31.41 -44.00 25.75
C SER A 67 32.43 -43.15 24.95
N ILE A 68 32.63 -41.90 25.45
CA ILE A 68 33.88 -41.34 26.02
C ILE A 68 35.09 -41.00 25.09
N ILE A 69 35.47 -39.70 25.15
CA ILE A 69 36.79 -39.03 24.95
C ILE A 69 37.43 -39.02 23.54
N SER A 70 37.55 -37.84 22.93
CA SER A 70 38.83 -37.13 22.68
C SER A 70 38.67 -35.93 21.72
N THR A 71 39.53 -34.95 21.97
CA THR A 71 39.75 -33.63 21.34
C THR A 71 40.08 -33.67 19.83
N PRO A 72 39.98 -32.52 19.11
CA PRO A 72 40.06 -32.51 17.65
C PRO A 72 41.51 -32.58 17.16
N PRO A 73 41.80 -33.19 16.00
CA PRO A 73 43.10 -33.05 15.38
C PRO A 73 43.14 -31.79 14.51
N SER A 74 44.18 -31.00 14.78
CA SER A 74 44.79 -30.00 13.91
C SER A 74 45.11 -30.58 12.51
N ASN A 75 44.67 -29.91 11.45
CA ASN A 75 45.14 -30.19 10.09
C ASN A 75 46.52 -29.52 9.86
N PRO A 76 47.53 -30.26 9.41
CA PRO A 76 48.78 -29.68 8.96
C PRO A 76 48.69 -29.23 7.49
N PHE A 77 49.26 -28.05 7.24
CA PHE A 77 49.81 -27.66 5.95
C PHE A 77 50.83 -28.72 5.50
N ASP A 78 50.66 -29.34 4.33
CA ASP A 78 51.75 -29.41 3.37
C ASP A 78 51.27 -29.62 1.93
N SER A 79 51.97 -28.90 1.08
CA SER A 79 51.99 -28.82 -0.36
C SER A 79 52.22 -30.15 -1.07
N ARG A 80 51.40 -30.43 -2.09
CA ARG A 80 51.86 -31.13 -3.30
C ARG A 80 51.22 -30.52 -4.54
N HIS A 81 52.12 -30.09 -5.42
CA HIS A 81 51.88 -29.70 -6.79
C HIS A 81 51.21 -30.82 -7.58
N ASP A 82 50.07 -30.53 -8.20
CA ASP A 82 49.68 -31.19 -9.44
C ASP A 82 49.25 -30.14 -10.47
N LYS A 83 50.00 -30.13 -11.57
CA LYS A 83 49.83 -29.25 -12.72
C LYS A 83 48.62 -29.71 -13.52
N LEU A 84 47.50 -28.97 -13.46
CA LEU A 84 46.50 -28.99 -14.52
C LEU A 84 46.42 -27.63 -15.21
N SER A 85 47.03 -27.60 -16.39
CA SER A 85 47.02 -26.50 -17.36
C SER A 85 45.60 -26.24 -17.86
N LEU A 86 44.92 -25.23 -17.30
CA LEU A 86 43.76 -24.60 -17.95
C LEU A 86 44.27 -23.56 -18.96
N ARG A 87 44.39 -24.00 -20.22
CA ARG A 87 44.59 -23.09 -21.35
C ARG A 87 43.35 -22.20 -21.52
N LEU A 88 43.51 -20.91 -21.22
CA LEU A 88 42.66 -19.85 -21.76
C LEU A 88 42.78 -19.87 -23.28
N LYS A 89 41.69 -20.19 -23.98
CA LYS A 89 41.63 -20.06 -25.45
C LYS A 89 41.47 -18.57 -25.80
N PRO A 90 42.33 -17.99 -26.65
CA PRO A 90 42.12 -16.64 -27.16
C PRO A 90 40.94 -16.65 -28.13
N TYR A 91 39.98 -15.73 -27.91
CA TYR A 91 38.93 -15.43 -28.87
C TYR A 91 39.57 -14.89 -30.14
N LEU A 92 39.37 -15.60 -31.25
CA LEU A 92 39.70 -15.14 -32.60
C LEU A 92 38.75 -13.99 -32.98
N LEU A 93 39.35 -12.83 -33.29
CA LEU A 93 38.72 -11.75 -34.03
C LEU A 93 38.38 -12.23 -35.44
N SER A 94 37.13 -12.60 -35.68
CA SER A 94 36.59 -12.72 -37.04
C SER A 94 36.05 -11.36 -37.47
N HIS A 95 36.51 -10.89 -38.63
CA HIS A 95 36.03 -9.70 -39.33
C HIS A 95 34.50 -9.57 -39.32
N PHE A 96 33.98 -8.50 -38.72
CA PHE A 96 32.63 -8.01 -39.02
C PHE A 96 32.68 -7.34 -40.40
N SER A 97 32.11 -7.98 -41.42
CA SER A 97 31.68 -7.24 -42.61
C SER A 97 30.41 -6.47 -42.25
N ALA A 98 30.41 -5.18 -42.54
CA ALA A 98 29.24 -4.34 -42.39
C ALA A 98 28.21 -4.72 -43.46
N THR A 99 27.15 -5.44 -43.07
CA THR A 99 25.94 -5.56 -43.88
C THR A 99 25.00 -4.39 -43.57
N PRO A 100 24.44 -3.69 -44.58
CA PRO A 100 23.49 -2.62 -44.31
C PRO A 100 22.19 -3.23 -43.75
N SER A 101 21.85 -2.83 -42.52
CA SER A 101 20.55 -3.10 -41.91
C SER A 101 19.46 -2.40 -42.72
N GLN A 102 18.69 -3.17 -43.50
CA GLN A 102 17.44 -2.68 -44.07
C GLN A 102 16.38 -2.62 -42.97
N ASN A 103 15.94 -1.41 -42.61
CA ASN A 103 14.73 -1.21 -41.82
C ASN A 103 13.54 -1.92 -42.51
N PRO A 104 12.72 -2.69 -41.78
CA PRO A 104 11.52 -3.26 -42.37
C PRO A 104 10.59 -2.11 -42.80
N LYS A 105 10.32 -2.05 -44.11
CA LYS A 105 9.33 -1.15 -44.69
C LYS A 105 7.97 -1.49 -44.10
N PHE A 106 7.31 -0.52 -43.46
CA PHE A 106 5.89 -0.62 -43.14
C PHE A 106 5.13 -0.83 -44.46
N ALA A 107 4.57 -2.02 -44.65
CA ALA A 107 3.65 -2.28 -45.73
C ALA A 107 2.39 -1.44 -45.50
N ALA A 108 2.05 -0.62 -46.48
CA ALA A 108 0.79 0.12 -46.52
C ALA A 108 -0.36 -0.88 -46.43
N VAL A 109 -1.11 -0.82 -45.32
CA VAL A 109 -2.37 -1.55 -45.21
C VAL A 109 -3.38 -0.86 -46.12
N THR A 110 -3.92 -1.69 -47.00
CA THR A 110 -4.88 -1.40 -48.06
C THR A 110 -6.13 -0.72 -47.50
N GLN A 111 -6.63 0.26 -48.27
CA GLN A 111 -7.92 0.92 -48.06
C GLN A 111 -9.03 -0.13 -47.89
N TYR A 112 -9.69 -0.12 -46.73
CA TYR A 112 -11.00 -0.76 -46.57
C TYR A 112 -12.06 0.31 -46.82
N SER A 113 -12.89 0.02 -47.80
CA SER A 113 -14.01 0.81 -48.27
C SER A 113 -15.04 1.09 -47.18
N ASP A 114 -15.49 2.34 -47.14
CA ASP A 114 -16.68 2.81 -46.43
C ASP A 114 -17.91 1.96 -46.76
N SER A 115 -18.49 1.33 -45.75
CA SER A 115 -19.94 1.08 -45.60
C SER A 115 -20.19 0.13 -44.44
N ASN A 116 -20.21 0.66 -43.22
CA ASN A 116 -21.17 0.16 -42.23
C ASN A 116 -21.38 1.22 -41.15
N SER A 117 -22.64 1.60 -40.98
CA SER A 117 -23.14 2.56 -40.01
C SER A 117 -22.53 2.36 -38.63
N LYS A 118 -21.93 3.42 -38.08
CA LYS A 118 -21.64 3.54 -36.64
C LYS A 118 -22.88 3.10 -35.85
N PRO A 119 -22.80 2.09 -34.97
CA PRO A 119 -23.73 2.05 -33.87
C PRO A 119 -23.36 3.24 -32.98
N THR A 120 -24.23 4.24 -32.92
CA THR A 120 -24.30 5.15 -31.77
C THR A 120 -24.60 4.28 -30.55
N LEU A 121 -23.53 3.84 -29.88
CA LEU A 121 -23.62 3.32 -28.53
C LEU A 121 -23.77 4.54 -27.63
N ASP A 122 -25.00 4.99 -27.45
CA ASP A 122 -25.42 5.48 -26.14
C ASP A 122 -25.25 4.28 -25.18
N SER A 123 -24.03 4.08 -24.67
CA SER A 123 -23.84 3.17 -23.55
C SER A 123 -24.39 3.92 -22.34
N ASP A 124 -25.67 3.72 -22.06
CA ASP A 124 -26.22 4.00 -20.74
C ASP A 124 -25.32 3.28 -19.74
N CYS A 125 -24.45 4.04 -19.07
CA CYS A 125 -23.68 3.55 -17.95
C CYS A 125 -24.69 3.20 -16.87
N GLU A 126 -24.99 1.90 -16.71
CA GLU A 126 -25.89 1.47 -15.64
C GLU A 126 -25.34 1.95 -14.30
N SER A 127 -26.04 2.89 -13.68
CA SER A 127 -25.71 3.36 -12.35
C SER A 127 -25.88 2.23 -11.34
N VAL A 128 -24.81 1.95 -10.59
CA VAL A 128 -24.76 0.94 -9.53
C VAL A 128 -24.45 1.64 -8.22
N PHE A 129 -25.50 2.03 -7.51
CA PHE A 129 -25.35 2.72 -6.23
C PHE A 129 -24.87 1.78 -5.12
N GLN A 130 -23.91 2.26 -4.34
CA GLN A 130 -23.40 1.62 -3.13
C GLN A 130 -23.47 2.58 -1.96
N THR A 131 -23.22 2.07 -0.74
CA THR A 131 -23.10 2.90 0.44
C THR A 131 -21.93 2.44 1.29
N GLU A 132 -21.08 3.38 1.70
CA GLU A 132 -19.95 3.14 2.58
C GLU A 132 -19.90 4.24 3.64
N ARG A 133 -19.89 3.85 4.92
CA ARG A 133 -19.80 4.78 6.07
C ARG A 133 -20.86 5.90 6.05
N GLY A 134 -22.04 5.62 5.50
CA GLY A 134 -23.14 6.57 5.39
C GLY A 134 -23.12 7.44 4.12
N LEU A 135 -22.08 7.32 3.29
CA LEU A 135 -21.98 8.01 2.01
C LEU A 135 -22.53 7.12 0.90
N LYS A 136 -23.51 7.64 0.16
CA LYS A 136 -24.05 6.99 -1.04
C LYS A 136 -23.24 7.46 -2.25
N PHE A 137 -22.91 6.56 -3.15
CA PHE A 137 -22.14 6.88 -4.35
C PHE A 137 -22.49 5.90 -5.47
N ASP A 138 -22.31 6.33 -6.70
CA ASP A 138 -22.43 5.48 -7.88
C ASP A 138 -21.08 4.82 -8.16
N VAL A 139 -21.07 3.53 -8.44
CA VAL A 139 -19.89 2.82 -8.95
C VAL A 139 -19.86 2.85 -10.48
N GLY A 140 -21.02 2.89 -11.14
CA GLY A 140 -21.14 2.68 -12.58
C GLY A 140 -20.38 1.44 -13.05
N GLY A 141 -19.66 1.57 -14.17
CA GLY A 141 -18.75 0.54 -14.69
C GLY A 141 -17.36 0.50 -14.05
N THR A 142 -17.09 1.30 -13.02
CA THR A 142 -15.75 1.40 -12.41
C THR A 142 -15.45 0.24 -11.46
N PHE A 143 -14.18 0.08 -11.09
CA PHE A 143 -13.81 -0.89 -10.05
C PHE A 143 -14.13 -0.36 -8.66
N PHE A 144 -14.86 -1.15 -7.88
CA PHE A 144 -15.06 -0.90 -6.46
C PHE A 144 -15.05 -2.20 -5.66
N ARG A 145 -14.47 -2.14 -4.46
CA ARG A 145 -14.29 -3.29 -3.57
C ARG A 145 -14.69 -2.98 -2.13
N HIS A 146 -15.72 -3.67 -1.64
CA HIS A 146 -16.21 -3.55 -0.26
C HIS A 146 -15.18 -3.98 0.79
N GLU A 147 -14.42 -5.05 0.56
CA GLU A 147 -13.43 -5.54 1.54
C GLU A 147 -12.24 -4.58 1.73
N SER A 148 -12.09 -3.58 0.87
CA SER A 148 -11.10 -2.52 1.00
C SER A 148 -11.52 -1.39 1.96
N ALA A 149 -12.72 -1.44 2.55
CA ALA A 149 -13.25 -0.40 3.43
C ALA A 149 -12.30 -0.06 4.59
N THR A 150 -11.73 -1.06 5.27
CA THR A 150 -10.76 -0.82 6.36
C THR A 150 -9.51 -0.08 5.87
N GLY A 151 -9.06 -0.35 4.64
CA GLY A 151 -7.94 0.38 4.04
C GLY A 151 -8.26 1.86 3.83
N ARG A 152 -9.47 2.15 3.36
CA ARG A 152 -9.97 3.52 3.19
C ARG A 152 -10.14 4.20 4.55
N ASP A 153 -10.70 3.51 5.55
CA ASP A 153 -10.85 4.02 6.92
C ASP A 153 -9.51 4.45 7.51
N LEU A 154 -8.46 3.64 7.34
CA LEU A 154 -7.12 3.97 7.84
C LEU A 154 -6.50 5.18 7.12
N GLY A 155 -6.72 5.31 5.81
CA GLY A 155 -6.30 6.48 5.03
C GLY A 155 -6.98 7.76 5.52
N VAL A 156 -8.30 7.73 5.65
CA VAL A 156 -9.12 8.84 6.17
C VAL A 156 -8.71 9.22 7.59
N LEU A 157 -8.52 8.23 8.48
CA LEU A 157 -8.10 8.48 9.86
C LEU A 157 -6.75 9.21 9.90
N ALA A 158 -5.78 8.76 9.11
CA ALA A 158 -4.47 9.43 9.03
C ALA A 158 -4.57 10.85 8.48
N ALA A 159 -5.41 11.06 7.46
CA ALA A 159 -5.68 12.37 6.88
C ALA A 159 -6.32 13.31 7.91
N ALA A 160 -7.34 12.86 8.64
CA ALA A 160 -8.01 13.64 9.69
C ALA A 160 -7.06 14.03 10.82
N LEU A 161 -6.20 13.09 11.27
CA LEU A 161 -5.16 13.38 12.27
C LEU A 161 -4.13 14.38 11.74
N TYR A 162 -3.74 14.27 10.47
CA TYR A 162 -2.84 15.24 9.83
C TYR A 162 -3.47 16.63 9.81
N LYS A 163 -4.70 16.76 9.31
CA LYS A 163 -5.47 18.02 9.26
C LYS A 163 -5.58 18.65 10.64
N LYS A 164 -5.96 17.87 11.66
CA LYS A 164 -6.03 18.34 13.06
C LYS A 164 -4.68 18.87 13.57
N SER A 165 -3.57 18.26 13.16
CA SER A 165 -2.24 18.66 13.62
C SER A 165 -1.60 19.82 12.84
N LYS A 166 -1.95 20.00 11.56
CA LYS A 166 -1.32 20.97 10.65
C LYS A 166 -2.23 22.12 10.25
N GLY A 167 -3.55 22.02 10.49
CA GLY A 167 -4.55 23.02 10.14
C GLY A 167 -4.93 23.05 8.65
N LYS A 168 -4.12 22.46 7.76
CA LYS A 168 -4.38 22.34 6.32
C LYS A 168 -4.15 20.93 5.81
N LEU A 169 -4.92 20.53 4.81
CA LEU A 169 -4.87 19.23 4.15
C LEU A 169 -5.30 19.35 2.70
N ARG A 170 -4.33 19.29 1.78
CA ARG A 170 -4.57 19.03 0.36
C ARG A 170 -4.26 17.58 0.02
N VAL A 171 -5.19 16.89 -0.62
CA VAL A 171 -5.05 15.46 -0.97
C VAL A 171 -5.00 15.29 -2.49
N LEU A 172 -4.12 14.41 -2.95
CA LEU A 172 -4.19 13.84 -4.29
C LEU A 172 -4.59 12.37 -4.16
N ASP A 173 -5.74 12.02 -4.72
CA ASP A 173 -6.18 10.64 -4.92
C ASP A 173 -5.79 10.25 -6.34
N ALA A 174 -4.64 9.57 -6.48
CA ALA A 174 -3.95 9.45 -7.76
C ALA A 174 -4.59 8.45 -8.73
N LEU A 175 -5.31 7.46 -8.20
CA LEU A 175 -6.04 6.44 -8.95
C LEU A 175 -7.42 6.24 -8.28
N CYS A 176 -8.33 7.19 -8.49
CA CYS A 176 -9.51 7.35 -7.64
C CYS A 176 -10.65 6.38 -7.96
N GLY A 177 -10.68 5.73 -9.14
CA GLY A 177 -11.75 4.82 -9.53
C GLY A 177 -13.10 5.53 -9.59
N CYS A 178 -14.06 5.11 -8.77
CA CYS A 178 -15.34 5.85 -8.63
C CYS A 178 -15.23 7.16 -7.83
N GLY A 179 -14.08 7.47 -7.24
CA GLY A 179 -13.87 8.67 -6.42
C GLY A 179 -14.31 8.55 -4.96
N ILE A 180 -14.70 7.36 -4.48
CA ILE A 180 -15.17 7.20 -3.08
C ILE A 180 -14.12 7.62 -2.05
N ARG A 181 -12.83 7.37 -2.29
CA ARG A 181 -11.75 7.83 -1.39
C ARG A 181 -11.70 9.35 -1.33
N SER A 182 -11.72 10.00 -2.50
CA SER A 182 -11.79 11.45 -2.62
C SER A 182 -12.97 12.05 -1.85
N VAL A 183 -14.18 11.51 -2.01
CA VAL A 183 -15.38 11.94 -1.25
C VAL A 183 -15.15 11.78 0.25
N ARG A 184 -14.63 10.63 0.70
CA ARG A 184 -14.36 10.38 2.11
C ARG A 184 -13.29 11.32 2.69
N TYR A 185 -12.25 11.65 1.94
CA TYR A 185 -11.26 12.65 2.37
C TYR A 185 -11.89 14.04 2.55
N LEU A 186 -12.83 14.42 1.69
CA LEU A 186 -13.53 15.70 1.80
C LEU A 186 -14.49 15.76 2.98
N VAL A 187 -15.28 14.70 3.19
CA VAL A 187 -16.36 14.67 4.19
C VAL A 187 -15.85 14.28 5.57
N GLU A 188 -15.09 13.18 5.67
CA GLU A 188 -14.72 12.59 6.95
C GLU A 188 -13.38 13.15 7.50
N ALA A 189 -12.45 13.52 6.61
CA ALA A 189 -11.16 14.11 7.01
C ALA A 189 -11.12 15.63 6.87
N GLU A 190 -12.22 16.25 6.42
CA GLU A 190 -12.35 17.70 6.22
C GLU A 190 -11.19 18.29 5.39
N ALA A 191 -10.78 17.59 4.34
CA ALA A 191 -9.74 18.07 3.44
C ALA A 191 -10.15 19.42 2.83
N ASP A 192 -9.20 20.36 2.76
CA ASP A 192 -9.45 21.68 2.17
C ASP A 192 -9.63 21.56 0.65
N PHE A 193 -8.85 20.65 0.06
CA PHE A 193 -8.87 20.40 -1.37
C PHE A 193 -8.51 18.95 -1.69
N VAL A 194 -9.21 18.35 -2.66
CA VAL A 194 -8.88 17.03 -3.21
C VAL A 194 -8.77 17.09 -4.74
N LEU A 195 -7.60 16.73 -5.27
CA LEU A 195 -7.45 16.40 -6.69
C LEU A 195 -7.74 14.91 -6.87
N ALA A 196 -8.86 14.59 -7.51
CA ALA A 196 -9.25 13.22 -7.85
C ALA A 196 -8.78 12.90 -9.27
N ASN A 197 -7.81 12.01 -9.42
CA ASN A 197 -7.27 11.63 -10.71
C ASN A 197 -7.60 10.17 -11.03
N ASP A 198 -8.02 9.91 -12.27
CA ASP A 198 -8.10 8.56 -12.84
C ASP A 198 -7.51 8.58 -14.26
N ALA A 199 -7.05 7.45 -14.79
CA ALA A 199 -6.53 7.42 -16.15
C ALA A 199 -7.61 7.08 -17.19
N ASN A 200 -8.75 6.51 -16.76
CA ASN A 200 -9.86 6.17 -17.64
C ASN A 200 -10.83 7.36 -17.72
N ASP A 201 -10.99 7.92 -18.92
CA ASP A 201 -11.88 9.06 -19.17
C ASP A 201 -13.36 8.69 -19.08
N GLU A 202 -13.72 7.42 -19.29
CA GLU A 202 -15.07 6.88 -19.06
C GLU A 202 -15.54 7.08 -17.61
N ASN A 203 -14.60 7.10 -16.65
CA ASN A 203 -14.91 7.28 -15.23
C ASN A 203 -15.28 8.73 -14.88
N LYS A 204 -15.03 9.70 -15.78
CA LYS A 204 -15.22 11.13 -15.51
C LYS A 204 -16.59 11.45 -14.94
N LYS A 205 -17.64 10.93 -15.58
CA LYS A 205 -19.03 11.20 -15.21
C LYS A 205 -19.29 10.73 -13.78
N VAL A 206 -18.99 9.47 -13.49
CA VAL A 206 -19.18 8.85 -12.17
C VAL A 206 -18.39 9.59 -11.09
N ILE A 207 -17.11 9.92 -11.35
CA ILE A 207 -16.27 10.66 -10.39
C ILE A 207 -16.86 12.04 -10.09
N THR A 208 -17.24 12.78 -11.14
CA THR A 208 -17.78 14.14 -11.00
C THR A 208 -19.12 14.12 -10.28
N GLU A 209 -20.03 13.22 -10.64
CA GLU A 209 -21.33 13.06 -9.97
C GLU A 209 -21.15 12.70 -8.49
N ASN A 210 -20.25 11.77 -8.17
CA ASN A 210 -19.94 11.42 -6.79
C ASN A 210 -19.31 12.56 -6.00
N LEU A 211 -18.48 13.41 -6.61
CA LEU A 211 -17.88 14.57 -5.92
C LEU A 211 -18.86 15.74 -5.77
N SER A 212 -19.83 15.86 -6.69
CA SER A 212 -20.82 16.94 -6.67
C SER A 212 -21.73 16.95 -5.44
N GLN A 213 -21.80 15.82 -4.72
CA GLN A 213 -22.53 15.73 -3.46
C GLN A 213 -21.83 16.44 -2.28
N VAL A 214 -20.55 16.83 -2.45
CA VAL A 214 -19.78 17.54 -1.44
C VAL A 214 -20.03 19.04 -1.57
N GLU A 215 -20.48 19.66 -0.48
CA GLU A 215 -20.71 21.10 -0.42
C GLU A 215 -19.43 21.91 -0.68
N SER A 216 -19.58 23.02 -1.40
CA SER A 216 -18.51 23.99 -1.64
C SER A 216 -17.95 24.57 -0.34
N GLY A 217 -16.70 25.00 -0.37
CA GLY A 217 -16.05 25.60 0.79
C GLY A 217 -16.63 26.97 1.15
N SER A 218 -16.33 27.41 2.38
CA SER A 218 -16.63 28.79 2.80
C SER A 218 -15.94 29.77 1.85
N GLY A 219 -16.71 30.64 1.19
CA GLY A 219 -16.18 31.62 0.23
C GLY A 219 -16.23 31.19 -1.25
N GLY A 220 -16.85 30.03 -1.56
CA GLY A 220 -17.08 29.61 -2.95
C GLY A 220 -15.86 29.01 -3.65
N GLU A 221 -14.75 28.78 -2.95
CA GLU A 221 -13.61 28.05 -3.48
C GLU A 221 -13.97 26.57 -3.72
N ALA A 222 -13.56 26.05 -4.88
CA ALA A 222 -13.75 24.65 -5.23
C ALA A 222 -12.91 23.78 -4.30
N ARG A 223 -13.57 22.84 -3.61
CA ARG A 223 -12.89 21.87 -2.72
C ARG A 223 -12.34 20.67 -3.45
N TRP A 224 -12.63 20.51 -4.73
CA TRP A 224 -12.15 19.38 -5.51
C TRP A 224 -11.96 19.73 -6.98
N GLU A 225 -11.12 18.95 -7.63
CA GLU A 225 -10.89 18.98 -9.08
C GLU A 225 -10.78 17.54 -9.59
N VAL A 226 -11.23 17.29 -10.82
CA VAL A 226 -11.11 15.98 -11.48
C VAL A 226 -10.09 16.09 -12.62
N SER A 227 -9.12 15.18 -12.62
CA SER A 227 -8.14 15.02 -13.70
C SER A 227 -8.24 13.62 -14.30
N LEU A 228 -8.01 13.51 -15.62
CA LEU A 228 -8.11 12.27 -16.37
C LEU A 228 -6.79 11.96 -17.09
N THR A 229 -5.77 11.63 -16.31
CA THR A 229 -4.41 11.47 -16.82
C THR A 229 -3.68 10.35 -16.09
N ASP A 230 -2.59 9.87 -16.70
CA ASP A 230 -1.67 8.98 -16.01
C ASP A 230 -1.17 9.58 -14.67
N ALA A 231 -1.12 8.75 -13.62
CA ALA A 231 -0.78 9.19 -12.28
C ALA A 231 0.64 9.79 -12.19
N ASN A 232 1.63 9.25 -12.92
CA ASN A 232 2.97 9.83 -12.95
C ASN A 232 2.97 11.18 -13.67
N ARG A 233 2.18 11.31 -14.74
CA ARG A 233 2.02 12.57 -15.48
C ARG A 233 1.50 13.68 -14.57
N ILE A 234 0.37 13.47 -13.89
CA ILE A 234 -0.22 14.50 -13.01
C ILE A 234 0.72 14.88 -11.86
N MET A 235 1.32 13.89 -11.19
CA MET A 235 2.28 14.17 -10.10
C MET A 235 3.50 14.95 -10.59
N THR A 236 4.01 14.64 -11.78
CA THR A 236 5.13 15.37 -12.38
C THR A 236 4.73 16.81 -12.72
N GLU A 237 3.56 17.02 -13.31
CA GLU A 237 3.04 18.35 -13.62
C GLU A 237 2.86 19.20 -12.37
N CYS A 238 2.29 18.63 -11.31
CA CYS A 238 2.15 19.26 -10.00
C CYS A 238 3.51 19.69 -9.44
N ASN A 239 4.52 18.82 -9.49
CA ASN A 239 5.88 19.16 -9.08
C ASN A 239 6.48 20.32 -9.91
N LEU A 240 6.31 20.30 -11.24
CA LEU A 240 6.81 21.38 -12.12
C LEU A 240 6.14 22.73 -11.84
N LYS A 241 4.83 22.71 -11.53
CA LYS A 241 4.05 23.89 -11.14
C LYS A 241 4.29 24.32 -9.68
N ARG A 242 5.08 23.54 -8.92
CA ARG A 242 5.29 23.69 -7.47
C ARG A 242 3.98 23.61 -6.66
N ASP A 243 3.02 22.86 -7.20
CA ASP A 243 1.72 22.63 -6.59
C ASP A 243 1.72 21.32 -5.82
N PHE A 244 2.09 21.38 -4.53
CA PHE A 244 2.34 20.20 -3.71
C PHE A 244 1.15 19.81 -2.82
N PHE A 245 1.04 18.51 -2.55
CA PHE A 245 -0.01 17.92 -1.72
C PHE A 245 0.49 17.56 -0.31
N ASP A 246 -0.39 17.63 0.67
CA ASP A 246 -0.11 17.21 2.05
C ASP A 246 -0.26 15.69 2.23
N LEU A 247 -1.15 15.07 1.46
CA LEU A 247 -1.33 13.63 1.38
C LEU A 247 -1.45 13.20 -0.09
N ILE A 248 -0.71 12.17 -0.48
CA ILE A 248 -0.90 11.49 -1.78
C ILE A 248 -1.32 10.05 -1.48
N ASP A 249 -2.45 9.63 -2.02
CA ASP A 249 -2.98 8.27 -1.95
C ASP A 249 -2.81 7.57 -3.31
N ILE A 250 -2.11 6.43 -3.29
CA ILE A 250 -1.83 5.60 -4.46
C ILE A 250 -2.46 4.23 -4.21
N ASP A 251 -3.59 3.99 -4.86
CA ASP A 251 -4.31 2.72 -4.84
C ASP A 251 -4.23 2.02 -6.20
N SER A 252 -3.08 1.43 -6.51
CA SER A 252 -2.90 0.79 -7.81
C SER A 252 -3.16 -0.71 -7.77
N PHE A 253 -3.38 -1.29 -8.95
CA PHE A 253 -3.35 -2.74 -9.12
C PHE A 253 -1.93 -3.21 -9.40
N GLY A 254 -1.49 -4.21 -8.63
CA GLY A 254 -0.18 -4.82 -8.78
C GLY A 254 0.89 -4.10 -7.97
N SER A 255 1.95 -3.65 -8.65
CA SER A 255 3.13 -3.06 -8.03
C SER A 255 3.14 -1.55 -8.15
N ASP A 256 3.25 -0.84 -7.03
CA ASP A 256 3.24 0.64 -6.99
C ASP A 256 4.60 1.29 -7.20
N SER A 257 5.66 0.50 -7.37
CA SER A 257 7.02 1.05 -7.34
C SER A 257 7.29 2.10 -8.41
N SER A 258 6.58 2.04 -9.54
CA SER A 258 6.66 3.02 -10.61
C SER A 258 6.15 4.41 -10.22
N PHE A 259 5.26 4.52 -9.23
CA PHE A 259 4.65 5.79 -8.82
C PHE A 259 5.42 6.50 -7.71
N LEU A 260 6.23 5.77 -6.93
CA LEU A 260 6.90 6.28 -5.73
C LEU A 260 7.73 7.53 -5.99
N ARG A 261 8.53 7.52 -7.06
CA ARG A 261 9.44 8.63 -7.39
C ARG A 261 8.67 9.92 -7.70
N SER A 262 7.63 9.83 -8.52
CA SER A 262 6.76 10.98 -8.86
C SER A 262 6.02 11.48 -7.63
N ALA A 263 5.53 10.56 -6.79
CA ALA A 263 4.84 10.90 -5.55
C ALA A 263 5.73 11.67 -4.58
N PHE A 264 6.97 11.23 -4.36
CA PHE A 264 7.91 11.95 -3.50
C PHE A 264 8.20 13.37 -3.98
N ASN A 265 8.17 13.62 -5.29
CA ASN A 265 8.39 14.95 -5.85
C ASN A 265 7.13 15.84 -5.75
N ALA A 266 5.93 15.27 -5.83
CA ALA A 266 4.67 16.01 -5.71
C ALA A 266 4.21 16.22 -4.25
N LEU A 267 4.84 15.54 -3.30
CA LEU A 267 4.48 15.61 -1.89
C LEU A 267 5.17 16.78 -1.17
N ARG A 268 4.42 17.49 -0.34
CA ARG A 268 4.95 18.50 0.57
C ARG A 268 5.83 17.84 1.63
N LEU A 269 6.85 18.56 2.09
CA LEU A 269 7.68 18.10 3.21
C LEU A 269 6.86 17.90 4.47
N ASN A 270 7.15 16.81 5.18
CA ASN A 270 6.38 16.29 6.31
C ASN A 270 5.00 15.74 5.94
N GLY A 271 4.68 15.66 4.64
CA GLY A 271 3.45 15.10 4.12
C GLY A 271 3.37 13.58 4.27
N LEU A 272 2.21 13.05 3.90
CA LEU A 272 1.83 11.66 4.01
C LEU A 272 1.75 11.01 2.63
N LEU A 273 2.33 9.84 2.48
CA LEU A 273 2.20 9.00 1.30
C LEU A 273 1.54 7.70 1.69
N TYR A 274 0.34 7.45 1.16
CA TYR A 274 -0.38 6.20 1.35
C TYR A 274 -0.25 5.34 0.10
N VAL A 275 0.33 4.15 0.24
CA VAL A 275 0.64 3.28 -0.89
C VAL A 275 -0.05 1.94 -0.69
N THR A 276 -0.73 1.45 -1.73
CA THR A 276 -1.42 0.17 -1.74
C THR A 276 -0.97 -0.71 -2.89
N SER A 277 -0.31 -1.82 -2.57
CA SER A 277 0.10 -2.84 -3.54
C SER A 277 -0.80 -4.07 -3.44
N THR A 278 -1.12 -4.68 -4.59
CA THR A 278 -1.84 -5.96 -4.65
C THR A 278 -0.96 -7.10 -5.19
N ASP A 279 0.37 -6.93 -5.22
CA ASP A 279 1.32 -7.93 -5.72
C ASP A 279 1.59 -9.06 -4.71
N GLY A 280 0.61 -9.97 -4.61
CA GLY A 280 0.70 -11.22 -3.86
C GLY A 280 1.77 -12.20 -4.39
N PHE A 281 2.14 -12.09 -5.67
CA PHE A 281 3.11 -13.03 -6.28
C PHE A 281 4.54 -12.70 -5.88
N SER A 282 4.89 -11.41 -5.86
CA SER A 282 6.20 -10.93 -5.38
C SER A 282 6.38 -11.21 -3.89
N SER A 283 5.39 -10.87 -3.07
CA SER A 283 5.43 -11.10 -1.63
C SER A 283 5.49 -12.60 -1.26
N GLY A 284 4.87 -13.47 -2.05
CA GLY A 284 4.98 -14.92 -1.93
C GLY A 284 6.30 -15.51 -2.42
N GLY A 285 7.24 -14.69 -2.94
CA GLY A 285 8.53 -15.14 -3.48
C GLY A 285 8.43 -15.98 -4.75
N ARG A 286 7.32 -15.88 -5.49
CA ARG A 286 7.09 -16.64 -6.73
C ARG A 286 7.72 -15.99 -7.96
N ARG A 287 8.12 -14.72 -7.85
CA ARG A 287 8.66 -13.87 -8.93
C ARG A 287 9.87 -13.05 -8.47
N PRO A 288 10.96 -13.70 -8.01
CA PRO A 288 12.06 -13.01 -7.32
C PRO A 288 12.78 -11.98 -8.21
N GLN A 289 12.88 -12.21 -9.52
CA GLN A 289 13.46 -11.22 -10.45
C GLN A 289 12.59 -9.97 -10.57
N GLN A 290 11.27 -10.13 -10.65
CA GLN A 290 10.34 -9.01 -10.71
C GLN A 290 10.32 -8.25 -9.38
N THR A 291 10.37 -8.95 -8.24
CA THR A 291 10.47 -8.29 -6.93
C THR A 291 11.78 -7.51 -6.79
N LEU A 292 12.89 -8.04 -7.31
CA LEU A 292 14.17 -7.34 -7.33
C LEU A 292 14.11 -6.09 -8.21
N ALA A 293 13.51 -6.18 -9.40
CA ALA A 293 13.38 -5.04 -10.31
C ALA A 293 12.42 -3.97 -9.78
N ALA A 294 11.26 -4.38 -9.25
CA ALA A 294 10.23 -3.46 -8.79
C ALA A 294 10.60 -2.80 -7.47
N TYR A 295 11.06 -3.58 -6.49
CA TYR A 295 11.27 -3.07 -5.14
C TYR A 295 12.75 -2.96 -4.78
N GLY A 296 13.67 -3.63 -5.47
CA GLY A 296 15.06 -3.77 -5.01
C GLY A 296 15.22 -4.83 -3.92
N ALA A 297 14.33 -5.82 -3.88
CA ALA A 297 14.35 -6.91 -2.89
C ALA A 297 14.26 -8.28 -3.57
N TYR A 298 15.15 -9.20 -3.20
CA TYR A 298 15.10 -10.58 -3.66
C TYR A 298 14.34 -11.44 -2.64
N VAL A 299 13.11 -11.83 -2.95
CA VAL A 299 12.20 -12.51 -2.02
C VAL A 299 12.09 -14.00 -2.34
N ARG A 300 12.25 -14.84 -1.31
CA ARG A 300 12.00 -16.28 -1.38
C ARG A 300 10.64 -16.63 -0.77
N PRO A 301 10.02 -17.76 -1.17
CA PRO A 301 8.81 -18.24 -0.51
C PRO A 301 9.06 -18.54 0.96
N MET A 302 8.30 -17.90 1.85
CA MET A 302 8.39 -18.02 3.30
C MET A 302 6.98 -18.07 3.93
N PRO A 303 6.82 -18.66 5.13
CA PRO A 303 5.51 -18.77 5.79
C PRO A 303 4.92 -17.42 6.25
N TYR A 304 5.75 -16.36 6.30
CA TYR A 304 5.37 -15.00 6.67
C TYR A 304 5.41 -14.04 5.45
N SER A 305 4.96 -14.52 4.28
CA SER A 305 4.90 -13.75 3.03
C SER A 305 4.18 -12.41 3.17
N ASN A 306 3.20 -12.33 4.07
CA ASN A 306 2.42 -11.11 4.28
C ASN A 306 3.26 -9.98 4.87
N GLU A 307 4.10 -10.31 5.86
CA GLU A 307 5.05 -9.37 6.45
C GLU A 307 6.16 -9.02 5.47
N LEU A 308 6.66 -10.00 4.71
CA LEU A 308 7.64 -9.76 3.64
C LEU A 308 7.10 -8.80 2.58
N GLY A 309 5.82 -8.92 2.22
CA GLY A 309 5.18 -8.02 1.27
C GLY A 309 5.09 -6.57 1.76
N LEU A 310 4.79 -6.37 3.05
CA LEU A 310 4.83 -5.04 3.65
C LEU A 310 6.28 -4.51 3.74
N GLY A 311 7.23 -5.37 4.13
CA GLY A 311 8.64 -5.04 4.24
C GLY A 311 9.28 -4.67 2.90
N MET A 312 8.97 -5.38 1.82
CA MET A 312 9.48 -5.07 0.48
C MET A 312 8.94 -3.72 -0.01
N LEU A 313 7.67 -3.41 0.26
CA LEU A 313 7.04 -2.14 -0.12
C LEU A 313 7.68 -0.97 0.64
N ILE A 314 7.83 -1.11 1.97
CA ILE A 314 8.53 -0.12 2.81
C ILE A 314 9.97 0.06 2.32
N GLY A 315 10.70 -1.05 2.12
CA GLY A 315 12.09 -1.00 1.69
C GLY A 315 12.27 -0.36 0.31
N GLY A 316 11.37 -0.63 -0.63
CA GLY A 316 11.37 0.01 -1.95
C GLY A 316 11.13 1.51 -1.84
N ALA A 317 10.14 1.93 -1.06
CA ALA A 317 9.88 3.34 -0.79
C ALA A 317 11.05 4.06 -0.14
N VAL A 318 11.70 3.44 0.85
CA VAL A 318 12.89 4.00 1.51
C VAL A 318 14.06 4.14 0.55
N ARG A 319 14.29 3.15 -0.34
CA ARG A 319 15.35 3.21 -1.35
C ARG A 319 15.13 4.37 -2.32
N GLU A 320 13.93 4.47 -2.90
CA GLU A 320 13.57 5.55 -3.83
C GLU A 320 13.68 6.92 -3.16
N ALA A 321 13.16 7.06 -1.94
CA ALA A 321 13.27 8.30 -1.17
C ALA A 321 14.73 8.69 -0.88
N SER A 322 15.58 7.72 -0.53
CA SER A 322 16.99 7.97 -0.21
C SER A 322 17.76 8.50 -1.41
N VAL A 323 17.48 8.00 -2.62
CA VAL A 323 18.07 8.52 -3.87
C VAL A 323 17.70 9.99 -4.11
N LEU A 324 16.50 10.40 -3.67
CA LEU A 324 16.02 11.79 -3.77
C LEU A 324 16.46 12.67 -2.58
N GLY A 325 17.16 12.12 -1.58
CA GLY A 325 17.57 12.86 -0.39
C GLY A 325 16.46 13.06 0.65
N TYR A 326 15.44 12.20 0.63
CA TYR A 326 14.37 12.17 1.62
C TYR A 326 14.55 11.05 2.64
N ARG A 327 14.02 11.29 3.84
CA ARG A 327 13.86 10.30 4.89
C ARG A 327 12.39 9.89 4.97
N VAL A 328 12.14 8.59 4.91
CA VAL A 328 10.80 8.01 5.02
C VAL A 328 10.64 7.32 6.37
N THR A 329 9.56 7.62 7.08
CA THR A 329 9.18 6.96 8.34
C THR A 329 7.85 6.24 8.15
N PRO A 330 7.79 4.91 8.24
CA PRO A 330 6.51 4.20 8.28
C PRO A 330 5.70 4.60 9.51
N LEU A 331 4.42 4.94 9.32
CA LEU A 331 3.50 5.25 10.42
C LEU A 331 2.70 4.01 10.81
N PHE A 332 2.13 3.34 9.81
CA PHE A 332 1.49 2.05 9.96
C PHE A 332 1.60 1.22 8.69
N SER A 333 1.43 -0.09 8.84
CA SER A 333 1.28 -1.03 7.75
C SER A 333 0.10 -1.96 8.01
N TYR A 334 -0.58 -2.36 6.94
CA TYR A 334 -1.80 -3.18 7.00
C TYR A 334 -1.85 -4.17 5.83
N TYR A 335 -2.11 -5.44 6.17
CA TYR A 335 -2.35 -6.49 5.20
C TYR A 335 -3.81 -6.94 5.22
N SER A 336 -4.44 -7.02 4.04
CA SER A 336 -5.78 -7.60 3.86
C SER A 336 -5.73 -8.89 3.04
N TYR A 337 -6.35 -9.95 3.56
CA TYR A 337 -6.25 -11.31 3.00
C TYR A 337 -7.15 -11.55 1.78
N HIS A 338 -8.23 -10.78 1.61
CA HIS A 338 -9.23 -11.07 0.58
C HIS A 338 -8.73 -10.87 -0.86
N GLY A 339 -7.56 -10.26 -1.08
CA GLY A 339 -6.90 -10.25 -2.38
C GLY A 339 -5.51 -9.63 -2.26
N PRO A 340 -4.55 -10.40 -1.72
CA PRO A 340 -3.41 -9.95 -0.90
C PRO A 340 -3.07 -8.47 -1.12
N ILE A 341 -3.60 -7.61 -0.25
CA ILE A 341 -3.42 -6.17 -0.33
C ILE A 341 -2.44 -5.73 0.76
N PHE A 342 -1.41 -5.01 0.36
CA PHE A 342 -0.35 -4.46 1.20
C PHE A 342 -0.49 -2.95 1.24
N ARG A 343 -0.79 -2.39 2.40
CA ARG A 343 -0.94 -0.95 2.58
C ARG A 343 0.08 -0.42 3.55
N VAL A 344 0.67 0.72 3.20
CA VAL A 344 1.67 1.37 4.05
C VAL A 344 1.43 2.87 4.01
N MET A 345 1.29 3.45 5.20
CA MET A 345 1.29 4.91 5.37
C MET A 345 2.69 5.36 5.76
N LEU A 346 3.23 6.30 5.00
CA LEU A 346 4.57 6.80 5.13
C LEU A 346 4.53 8.29 5.43
N ARG A 347 5.37 8.77 6.35
CA ARG A 347 5.69 10.19 6.49
C ARG A 347 7.02 10.47 5.80
N VAL A 348 7.05 11.52 4.98
CA VAL A 348 8.23 11.89 4.21
C VAL A 348 8.80 13.20 4.75
N ASN A 349 10.08 13.18 5.15
CA ASN A 349 10.78 14.33 5.69
C ASN A 349 12.02 14.64 4.83
N ARG A 350 12.52 15.88 4.89
CA ARG A 350 13.87 16.18 4.43
C ARG A 350 14.90 15.55 5.36
N GLY A 351 15.98 15.04 4.78
CA GLY A 351 17.12 14.56 5.54
C GLY A 351 17.68 13.27 4.97
N LYS A 352 18.94 13.00 5.32
CA LYS A 352 19.56 11.69 5.11
C LYS A 352 19.01 10.71 6.15
N LEU A 353 19.31 9.42 5.99
CA LEU A 353 19.03 8.40 7.01
C LEU A 353 19.51 8.90 8.38
N PRO A 354 18.81 8.58 9.48
CA PRO A 354 19.22 9.04 10.80
C PRO A 354 20.68 8.65 11.04
N ASP A 355 21.53 9.65 11.28
CA ASP A 355 22.80 9.39 11.96
C ASP A 355 22.41 8.82 13.32
N ASN A 356 22.78 7.57 13.61
CA ASN A 356 22.69 7.02 14.96
C ASN A 356 23.53 7.93 15.87
N LYS A 357 22.87 8.85 16.57
CA LYS A 357 23.43 9.62 17.67
C LYS A 357 22.86 9.11 18.98
#